data_AF-A0A530BRE2-F1
#
_entry.id   AF-A0A530BRE2-F1
#
_cell.length_a   1.000
_cell.length_b   1.000
_cell.length_c   1.000
_cell.angle_alpha   90.00
_cell.angle_beta   90.00
_cell.angle_gamma   90.00
#
_symmetry.space_group_name_H-M   'P 1'
#
loop_
_entity.id
_entity.type
_entity.pdbx_description
1 polymer ?
#
loop_
_entity_poly.entity_id
_entity_poly.type
_entity_poly.pdbx_seq_one_letter_code
_entity_poly.pdbx_strand_id
1 'polypeptide(L)'
;MFRAGPRNLITDVAGLRVGNAADARLKSGVTALLCDDPAVAGVQVLGGAPGTRETDLLEPQNSVQEIHAIVLSGGSAFGLDAASGVQAALRERNIGVEVGGFRVPIVPAAILFDLRNGGDKGWGRYPP
;
A
#
# COMPACT_ATOMS: atom_id res chain seq x y z
N MET A 1 6.78 31.45 -5.10
CA MET A 1 7.69 30.63 -4.26
C MET A 1 6.86 29.55 -3.61
N PHE A 2 7.14 28.27 -3.86
CA PHE A 2 6.44 27.18 -3.19
C PHE A 2 6.82 27.18 -1.70
N ARG A 3 5.83 27.03 -0.82
CA ARG A 3 6.03 26.93 0.64
C ARG A 3 5.57 25.55 1.09
N ALA A 4 6.33 24.92 1.98
CA ALA A 4 5.94 23.67 2.60
C ALA A 4 4.68 23.86 3.46
N GLY A 5 3.94 22.77 3.65
CA GLY A 5 2.86 22.70 4.62
C GLY A 5 3.36 22.82 6.07
N PRO A 6 2.43 22.93 7.04
CA PRO A 6 2.77 23.21 8.43
C PRO A 6 3.63 22.12 9.09
N ARG A 7 3.52 20.85 8.67
CA ARG A 7 4.37 19.75 9.19
C ARG A 7 5.51 19.41 8.25
N ASN A 8 5.43 19.85 7.00
CA ASN A 8 6.31 19.42 5.92
C ASN A 8 6.26 17.88 5.75
N LEU A 9 5.05 17.32 5.81
CA LEU A 9 4.77 15.89 5.68
C LEU A 9 3.62 15.67 4.69
N ILE A 10 3.52 14.47 4.12
CA ILE A 10 2.39 14.12 3.24
C ILE A 10 1.03 14.21 3.96
N THR A 11 1.02 14.03 5.28
CA THR A 11 -0.18 14.16 6.13
C THR A 11 -0.62 15.61 6.37
N ASP A 12 0.05 16.59 5.76
CA ASP A 12 -0.52 17.94 5.60
C ASP A 12 -1.72 17.95 4.63
N VAL A 13 -1.86 16.90 3.81
CA VAL A 13 -3.10 16.64 3.05
C VAL A 13 -4.17 16.10 4.00
N ALA A 14 -5.25 16.85 4.17
CA ALA A 14 -6.37 16.47 5.03
C ALA A 14 -6.97 15.11 4.60
N GLY A 15 -7.32 14.27 5.57
CA GLY A 15 -7.87 12.94 5.31
C GLY A 15 -6.83 11.86 4.97
N LEU A 16 -5.55 12.22 4.78
CA LEU A 16 -4.48 11.25 4.52
C LEU A 16 -3.76 10.89 5.82
N ARG A 17 -3.72 9.59 6.13
CA ARG A 17 -3.02 9.03 7.29
C ARG A 17 -1.90 8.10 6.84
N VAL A 18 -0.83 8.04 7.62
CA VAL A 18 0.32 7.15 7.37
C VAL A 18 0.56 6.29 8.61
N GLY A 19 0.64 4.97 8.42
CA GLY A 19 1.01 4.00 9.44
C GLY A 19 2.24 3.21 9.03
N ASN A 20 3.09 2.85 9.99
CA ASN A 20 4.29 2.06 9.75
C ASN A 20 4.35 0.89 10.73
N ALA A 21 4.75 -0.28 10.24
CA ALA A 21 5.09 -1.45 11.04
C ALA A 21 6.42 -2.02 10.53
N ALA A 22 7.31 -2.43 11.44
CA ALA A 22 8.63 -2.92 11.07
C ALA A 22 9.07 -4.06 12.01
N ASP A 23 9.87 -4.97 11.47
CA ASP A 23 10.56 -6.02 12.23
C ASP A 23 12.07 -5.81 12.08
N ALA A 24 12.73 -5.52 13.21
CA ALA A 24 14.16 -5.25 13.26
C ALA A 24 15.03 -6.50 13.04
N ARG A 25 14.54 -7.70 13.39
CA ARG A 25 15.24 -8.97 13.14
C ARG A 25 15.20 -9.30 11.65
N LEU A 26 14.03 -9.13 11.04
CA LEU A 26 13.84 -9.23 9.60
C LEU A 26 14.56 -8.12 8.83
N LYS A 27 14.74 -6.96 9.46
CA LYS A 27 15.17 -5.68 8.86
C LYS A 27 14.24 -5.25 7.71
N SER A 28 12.95 -5.43 7.88
CA SER A 28 11.97 -5.03 6.86
C SER A 28 10.76 -4.38 7.53
N GLY A 29 9.83 -3.90 6.72
CA GLY A 29 8.62 -3.27 7.20
C GLY A 29 7.68 -2.86 6.09
N VAL A 30 6.56 -2.30 6.53
CA VAL A 30 5.43 -1.88 5.70
C VAL A 30 5.04 -0.47 6.10
N THR A 31 4.80 0.37 5.10
CA THR A 31 4.14 1.67 5.22
C THR A 31 2.77 1.57 4.54
N ALA A 32 1.71 1.89 5.27
CA ALA A 32 0.36 2.00 4.74
C ALA A 32 -0.08 3.46 4.75
N LEU A 33 -0.55 3.94 3.60
CA LEU A 33 -1.24 5.22 3.47
C LEU A 33 -2.73 4.93 3.43
N LEU A 34 -3.51 5.54 4.33
CA LEU A 34 -4.95 5.36 4.43
C LEU A 34 -5.64 6.68 4.11
N CYS A 35 -6.68 6.61 3.30
CA CYS A 35 -7.53 7.74 2.99
C CYS A 35 -8.80 7.66 3.87
N ASP A 36 -9.18 8.75 4.51
CA ASP A 36 -10.43 8.82 5.30
C ASP A 36 -11.65 8.63 4.41
N ASP A 37 -11.65 9.31 3.26
CA ASP A 37 -12.55 9.08 2.14
C ASP A 37 -11.78 8.42 1.00
N PRO A 38 -12.42 7.62 0.13
CA PRO A 38 -11.76 7.08 -1.06
C PRO A 38 -11.11 8.19 -1.91
N ALA A 39 -9.90 7.94 -2.40
CA ALA A 39 -9.11 8.93 -3.12
C ALA A 39 -8.93 8.54 -4.59
N VAL A 40 -9.12 9.49 -5.50
CA VAL A 40 -8.78 9.31 -6.91
C VAL A 40 -7.28 9.02 -7.05
N ALA A 41 -6.92 7.96 -7.78
CA ALA A 41 -5.54 7.55 -7.94
C ALA A 41 -5.21 7.13 -9.37
N GLY A 42 -3.96 7.37 -9.75
CA GLY A 42 -3.30 6.85 -10.94
C GLY A 42 -1.88 6.41 -10.56
N VAL A 43 -1.25 5.56 -11.37
CA VAL A 43 0.11 5.08 -11.12
C VAL A 43 0.97 5.17 -12.35
N GLN A 44 2.25 5.49 -12.17
CA GLN A 44 3.26 5.41 -13.20
C GLN A 44 4.44 4.60 -12.68
N VAL A 45 4.74 3.49 -13.35
CA VAL A 45 5.83 2.58 -12.98
C VAL A 45 6.98 2.78 -13.97
N LEU A 46 8.10 3.31 -13.48
CA LEU A 46 9.25 3.66 -14.33
C LEU A 46 10.41 2.64 -14.25
N GLY A 47 10.43 1.80 -13.22
CA GLY A 47 11.48 0.79 -13.03
C GLY A 47 11.30 -0.43 -13.94
N GLY A 48 12.41 -1.02 -14.41
CA GLY A 48 12.38 -2.15 -15.35
C GLY A 48 12.07 -3.52 -14.73
N ALA A 49 12.02 -3.63 -13.40
CA ALA A 49 11.67 -4.86 -12.69
C ALA A 49 10.70 -4.54 -11.53
N PRO A 50 9.44 -4.18 -11.83
CA PRO A 50 8.49 -3.79 -10.80
C PRO A 50 7.96 -5.00 -10.04
N GLY A 51 7.67 -4.80 -8.76
CA GLY A 51 6.80 -5.68 -7.98
C GLY A 51 5.62 -4.86 -7.50
N THR A 52 4.44 -5.12 -8.06
CA THR A 52 3.24 -4.35 -7.81
C THR A 52 2.01 -5.23 -7.65
N ARG A 53 0.97 -4.66 -7.06
CA ARG A 53 -0.36 -5.25 -6.93
C ARG A 53 -1.41 -4.20 -7.30
N GLU A 54 -2.45 -4.64 -8.01
CA GLU A 54 -3.64 -3.83 -8.35
C GLU A 54 -3.34 -2.55 -9.16
N THR A 55 -2.18 -2.47 -9.83
CA THR A 55 -1.80 -1.29 -10.62
C THR A 55 -2.63 -1.13 -11.90
N ASP A 56 -3.02 -2.23 -12.55
CA ASP A 56 -3.86 -2.19 -13.75
C ASP A 56 -5.21 -1.53 -13.48
N LEU A 57 -5.75 -1.65 -12.26
CA LEU A 57 -7.02 -0.99 -11.88
C LEU A 57 -6.93 0.54 -11.90
N LEU A 58 -5.72 1.10 -11.82
CA LEU A 58 -5.48 2.55 -11.77
C LEU A 58 -5.32 3.18 -13.15
N GLU A 59 -5.48 2.40 -14.21
CA GLU A 59 -5.56 2.90 -15.58
C GLU A 59 -6.85 3.73 -15.75
N PRO A 60 -6.79 4.97 -16.31
CA PRO A 60 -7.94 5.88 -16.35
C PRO A 60 -9.19 5.35 -17.05
N GLN A 61 -9.04 4.39 -17.97
CA GLN A 61 -10.15 3.76 -18.71
C GLN A 61 -10.91 2.69 -17.89
N ASN A 62 -10.40 2.29 -16.73
CA ASN A 62 -11.02 1.25 -15.90
C ASN A 62 -12.11 1.84 -14.98
N SER A 63 -13.00 0.97 -14.48
CA SER A 63 -14.18 1.38 -13.70
C SER A 63 -13.85 1.79 -12.26
N VAL A 64 -12.72 1.35 -11.72
CA VAL A 64 -12.27 1.71 -10.36
C VAL A 64 -11.53 3.03 -10.44
N GLN A 65 -12.14 4.10 -9.93
CA GLN A 65 -11.54 5.44 -9.97
C GLN A 65 -10.89 5.84 -8.64
N GLU A 66 -11.27 5.18 -7.55
CA GLU A 66 -10.90 5.55 -6.19
C GLU A 66 -10.30 4.36 -5.44
N ILE A 67 -9.31 4.65 -4.59
CA ILE A 67 -8.64 3.68 -3.72
C ILE A 67 -8.86 4.02 -2.25
N HIS A 68 -8.63 3.04 -1.38
CA HIS A 68 -8.85 3.20 0.06
C HIS A 68 -7.52 3.29 0.83
N ALA A 69 -6.47 2.70 0.27
CA ALA A 69 -5.14 2.72 0.83
C ALA A 69 -4.07 2.46 -0.25
N ILE A 70 -2.83 2.82 0.05
CA ILE A 70 -1.62 2.39 -0.69
C ILE A 70 -0.70 1.67 0.28
N VAL A 71 -0.09 0.57 -0.16
CA VAL A 71 0.90 -0.17 0.62
C VAL A 71 2.27 -0.13 -0.03
N LEU A 72 3.28 0.27 0.73
CA LEU A 72 4.68 0.18 0.37
C LEU A 72 5.35 -0.82 1.31
N SER A 73 5.98 -1.86 0.77
CA SER A 73 6.56 -2.93 1.60
C SER A 73 7.98 -3.28 1.17
N GLY A 74 8.81 -3.64 2.14
CA GLY A 74 10.01 -4.44 1.89
C GLY A 74 9.67 -5.90 1.56
N GLY A 75 10.67 -6.78 1.51
CA GLY A 75 10.47 -8.21 1.27
C GLY A 75 10.46 -8.65 -0.20
N SER A 76 10.74 -7.76 -1.16
CA SER A 76 10.59 -8.07 -2.59
C SER A 76 9.15 -8.53 -2.90
N ALA A 77 8.95 -9.39 -3.91
CA ALA A 77 7.64 -9.91 -4.29
C ALA A 77 6.84 -10.55 -3.14
N PHE A 78 7.50 -11.08 -2.10
CA PHE A 78 6.83 -11.60 -0.90
C PHE A 78 6.09 -10.51 -0.11
N GLY A 79 6.58 -9.26 -0.16
CA GLY A 79 5.96 -8.12 0.50
C GLY A 79 4.62 -7.69 -0.07
N LEU A 80 4.22 -8.22 -1.23
CA LEU A 80 2.89 -7.95 -1.80
C LEU A 80 1.77 -8.47 -0.90
N ASP A 81 2.04 -9.48 -0.06
CA ASP A 81 1.10 -10.04 0.90
C ASP A 81 0.69 -9.02 1.99
N ALA A 82 1.53 -8.01 2.27
CA ALA A 82 1.22 -6.96 3.24
C ALA A 82 -0.06 -6.19 2.89
N ALA A 83 -0.37 -6.04 1.59
CA ALA A 83 -1.59 -5.40 1.11
C ALA A 83 -2.85 -6.16 1.55
N SER A 84 -2.78 -7.49 1.67
CA SER A 84 -3.91 -8.31 2.14
C SER A 84 -4.25 -8.04 3.61
N GLY A 85 -3.26 -7.77 4.46
CA GLY A 85 -3.51 -7.34 5.84
C GLY A 85 -4.27 -6.01 5.91
N VAL A 86 -3.91 -5.05 5.06
CA VAL A 86 -4.62 -3.77 4.95
C VAL A 86 -6.03 -3.95 4.41
N GLN A 87 -6.22 -4.78 3.37
CA GLN A 87 -7.56 -5.13 2.88
C GLN A 87 -8.42 -5.76 3.96
N ALA A 88 -7.89 -6.70 4.75
CA ALA A 88 -8.61 -7.32 5.86
C ALA A 88 -9.06 -6.28 6.88
N ALA A 89 -8.16 -5.38 7.30
CA ALA A 89 -8.47 -4.34 8.26
C ALA A 89 -9.48 -3.30 7.72
N LEU A 90 -9.50 -3.02 6.42
CA LEU A 90 -10.51 -2.16 5.79
C LEU A 90 -11.86 -2.88 5.66
N ARG A 91 -11.84 -4.17 5.35
CA ARG A 91 -13.03 -5.02 5.24
C ARG A 91 -13.76 -5.13 6.58
N GLU A 92 -13.05 -5.31 7.68
CA GLU A 92 -13.59 -5.29 9.06
C GLU A 92 -14.32 -3.99 9.38
N ARG A 93 -13.88 -2.88 8.79
CA ARG A 93 -14.49 -1.55 8.94
C ARG A 93 -15.57 -1.26 7.90
N ASN A 94 -15.93 -2.23 7.07
CA ASN A 94 -16.89 -2.08 5.97
C ASN A 94 -16.51 -0.91 5.03
N ILE A 95 -15.21 -0.79 4.70
CA ILE A 95 -14.65 0.17 3.75
C ILE A 95 -14.30 -0.58 2.45
N GLY A 96 -14.62 -0.01 1.29
CA GLY A 96 -14.39 -0.62 -0.02
C GLY A 96 -15.40 -0.17 -1.08
N VAL A 97 -15.14 -0.53 -2.34
CA VAL A 97 -16.06 -0.36 -3.47
C VAL A 97 -17.19 -1.37 -3.35
N GLU A 98 -18.43 -0.94 -3.60
CA GLU A 98 -19.58 -1.84 -3.68
C GLU A 98 -19.62 -2.51 -5.07
N VAL A 99 -19.64 -3.84 -5.08
CA VAL A 99 -19.72 -4.66 -6.29
C VAL A 99 -20.61 -5.87 -6.01
N GLY A 100 -21.81 -5.89 -6.61
CA GLY A 100 -22.68 -7.06 -6.60
C GLY A 100 -23.13 -7.50 -5.21
N GLY A 101 -23.34 -6.57 -4.28
CA GLY A 101 -23.69 -6.80 -2.88
C GLY A 101 -22.49 -7.02 -1.96
N PHE A 102 -21.26 -6.99 -2.50
CA PHE A 102 -20.03 -7.13 -1.73
C PHE A 102 -19.27 -5.82 -1.64
N ARG A 103 -18.56 -5.60 -0.54
CA ARG A 103 -17.69 -4.44 -0.37
C ARG A 103 -16.22 -4.88 -0.44
N VAL A 104 -15.51 -4.40 -1.45
CA VAL A 104 -14.15 -4.82 -1.80
C VAL A 104 -13.17 -3.64 -1.64
N PRO A 105 -12.27 -3.68 -0.65
CA PRO A 105 -11.24 -2.64 -0.51
C PRO A 105 -10.22 -2.72 -1.65
N ILE A 106 -9.98 -1.60 -2.32
CA ILE A 106 -8.94 -1.46 -3.36
C ILE A 106 -7.68 -0.91 -2.71
N VAL A 107 -6.60 -1.69 -2.74
CA VAL A 107 -5.35 -1.42 -2.04
C VAL A 107 -4.16 -1.72 -2.96
N PRO A 108 -3.79 -0.78 -3.84
CA PRO A 108 -2.60 -0.90 -4.66
C PRO A 108 -1.34 -0.99 -3.79
N ALA A 109 -0.37 -1.76 -4.25
CA ALA A 109 0.89 -1.90 -3.55
C ALA A 109 2.10 -1.87 -4.48
N ALA A 110 3.23 -1.44 -3.91
CA ALA A 110 4.54 -1.53 -4.53
C ALA A 110 5.56 -2.04 -3.50
N ILE A 111 6.51 -2.84 -3.96
CA ILE A 111 7.55 -3.41 -3.09
C ILE A 111 8.94 -2.89 -3.44
N LEU A 112 9.85 -3.05 -2.49
CA LEU A 112 11.28 -2.89 -2.70
C LEU A 112 12.04 -4.17 -2.32
N PHE A 113 13.22 -4.33 -2.89
CA PHE A 113 14.12 -5.44 -2.57
C PHE A 113 15.01 -5.07 -1.38
N ASP A 114 14.79 -5.72 -0.25
CA ASP A 114 15.65 -5.61 0.95
C ASP A 114 16.16 -6.97 1.44
N LEU A 115 15.98 -8.04 0.66
CA LEU A 115 16.31 -9.40 1.08
C LEU A 115 17.80 -9.61 1.41
N ARG A 116 18.70 -8.76 0.90
CA ARG A 116 20.15 -8.82 1.12
C ARG A 116 20.67 -7.89 2.22
N ASN A 117 19.79 -7.31 3.04
CA ASN A 117 20.18 -6.36 4.09
C ASN A 117 20.72 -6.99 5.40
N GLY A 118 20.90 -8.31 5.41
CA GLY A 118 21.45 -9.05 6.56
C GLY A 118 20.50 -9.14 7.76
N GLY A 119 19.18 -9.07 7.55
CA GLY A 119 18.18 -9.53 8.53
C GLY A 119 17.79 -10.99 8.31
N ASP A 120 17.16 -11.63 9.29
CA ASP A 120 16.73 -13.03 9.22
C ASP A 120 15.63 -13.22 8.17
N LYS A 121 15.92 -14.04 7.15
CA LYS A 121 14.98 -14.39 6.06
C LYS A 121 14.38 -15.79 6.21
N GLY A 122 14.64 -16.46 7.34
CA GLY A 122 14.16 -17.80 7.66
C GLY A 122 12.74 -17.84 8.24
N TRP A 123 11.81 -17.02 7.73
CA TRP A 123 10.44 -16.89 8.24
C TRP A 123 9.52 -18.10 7.94
N GLY A 124 10.01 -19.11 7.23
CA GLY A 124 9.26 -20.33 6.94
C GLY A 124 8.33 -20.19 5.75
N ARG A 125 7.06 -20.63 5.89
CA ARG A 125 6.13 -20.81 4.76
C ARG A 125 5.52 -19.50 4.26
N TYR A 126 5.11 -18.62 5.16
CA TYR A 126 4.39 -17.39 4.83
C TYR A 126 5.29 -16.17 5.06
N PRO A 127 5.21 -15.14 4.20
CA PRO A 127 5.87 -13.87 4.47
C PRO A 127 5.46 -13.32 5.85
N PRO A 128 6.41 -12.73 6.59
CA PRO A 128 6.21 -12.21 7.93
C PRO A 128 5.34 -10.95 7.97
#